data_AF-A0A813CG39-F1
#
_entry.id   AF-A0A813CG39-F1
#
_cell.length_a   1.000
_cell.length_b   1.000
_cell.length_c   1.000
_cell.angle_alpha   90.00
_cell.angle_beta   90.00
_cell.angle_gamma   90.00
#
_symmetry.space_group_name_H-M   'P 1'
#
loop_
_entity.id
_entity.type
_entity.pdbx_description
1 polymer ?
#
loop_
_entity_poly.entity_id
_entity_poly.type
_entity_poly.pdbx_seq_one_letter_code
_entity_poly.pdbx_strand_id
1 'polypeptide(L)'
;MRSVDDLLEHEEVKYMLVALKQEGLDLLGRFEHADFIHAYARCDSDDDSVVKVELPRINMAFDVEDDILVSRDYRGYRLADTQKLADTLVDFDSYLVLQRIDTSLPSIKIIVQNAEVKEGVPLSLNIDTDSSSIKEAVCFDVHERFKHLQAETVQSRLFLASLYAGTDCDVSDPRLQVTGMEAALDLLRQCWINRPLTKKERS
;
A
#
# COMPACT_ATOMS: atom_id res chain seq x y z
N MET A 1 -20.65 -2.71 -18.87
CA MET A 1 -19.19 -2.49 -18.76
C MET A 1 -18.98 -1.08 -19.24
N ARG A 2 -18.75 -0.18 -18.29
CA ARG A 2 -18.82 1.26 -18.51
C ARG A 2 -17.43 1.80 -18.17
N SER A 3 -16.78 2.44 -19.15
CA SER A 3 -15.47 3.11 -19.01
C SER A 3 -15.49 4.08 -17.82
N VAL A 4 -14.33 4.51 -17.32
CA VAL A 4 -14.24 5.68 -16.41
C VAL A 4 -15.00 6.88 -16.97
N ASP A 5 -15.04 7.02 -18.31
CA ASP A 5 -15.84 8.01 -19.03
C ASP A 5 -17.36 7.79 -18.92
N ASP A 6 -17.82 6.55 -18.73
CA ASP A 6 -19.24 6.20 -18.59
C ASP A 6 -19.74 6.26 -17.13
N LEU A 7 -18.82 6.26 -16.15
CA LEU A 7 -19.11 6.57 -14.73
C LEU A 7 -19.34 8.08 -14.52
N LEU A 8 -18.86 8.92 -15.46
CA LEU A 8 -19.09 10.37 -15.51
C LEU A 8 -20.48 10.77 -16.04
N GLU A 9 -21.34 9.81 -16.41
CA GLU A 9 -22.72 10.08 -16.86
C GLU A 9 -23.74 10.23 -15.72
N HIS A 10 -23.46 9.68 -14.53
CA HIS A 10 -24.31 9.88 -13.35
C HIS A 10 -23.89 11.16 -12.64
N GLU A 11 -24.66 12.24 -12.79
CA GLU A 11 -24.31 13.57 -12.23
C GLU A 11 -23.92 13.51 -10.75
N GLU A 12 -24.62 12.73 -9.91
CA GLU A 12 -24.30 12.61 -8.48
C GLU A 12 -22.95 11.92 -8.21
N VAL A 13 -22.61 10.87 -8.96
CA VAL A 13 -21.32 10.17 -8.86
C VAL A 13 -20.20 11.02 -9.45
N LYS A 14 -20.48 11.78 -10.51
CA LYS A 14 -19.56 12.73 -11.12
C LYS A 14 -19.20 13.86 -10.16
N TYR A 15 -20.16 14.49 -9.48
CA TYR A 15 -19.87 15.55 -8.51
C TYR A 15 -19.09 15.02 -7.29
N MET A 16 -19.33 13.77 -6.88
CA MET A 16 -18.67 13.13 -5.75
C MET A 16 -17.25 12.63 -6.08
N LEU A 17 -17.02 12.12 -7.30
CA LEU A 17 -15.69 11.83 -7.85
C LEU A 17 -14.94 13.10 -8.26
N VAL A 18 -15.62 14.25 -8.41
CA VAL A 18 -14.98 15.57 -8.58
C VAL A 18 -14.57 16.14 -7.23
N ALA A 19 -15.29 15.84 -6.14
CA ALA A 19 -14.93 16.21 -4.76
C ALA A 19 -13.74 15.39 -4.24
N LEU A 20 -13.73 14.07 -4.48
CA LEU A 20 -12.50 13.28 -4.43
C LEU A 20 -11.60 13.73 -5.58
N LYS A 21 -10.75 14.75 -5.37
CA LYS A 21 -9.78 15.24 -6.37
C LYS A 21 -9.30 14.09 -7.26
N GLN A 22 -9.29 14.31 -8.57
CA GLN A 22 -8.79 13.38 -9.60
C GLN A 22 -7.47 12.71 -9.17
N GLU A 23 -6.61 13.46 -8.47
CA GLU A 23 -5.37 12.99 -7.83
C GLU A 23 -5.51 11.77 -6.91
N GLY A 24 -6.57 11.69 -6.08
CA GLY A 24 -6.78 10.58 -5.14
C GLY A 24 -7.24 9.29 -5.82
N LEU A 25 -8.07 9.41 -6.86
CA LEU A 25 -8.50 8.26 -7.66
C LEU A 25 -7.41 7.78 -8.61
N ASP A 26 -6.67 8.70 -9.22
CA ASP A 26 -5.47 8.39 -10.02
C ASP A 26 -4.42 7.65 -9.17
N LEU A 27 -4.38 7.97 -7.88
CA LEU A 27 -3.49 7.31 -6.94
C LEU A 27 -3.89 5.87 -6.65
N LEU A 28 -5.18 5.66 -6.35
CA LEU A 28 -5.74 4.33 -6.17
C LEU A 28 -5.63 3.52 -7.47
N GLY A 29 -5.68 4.19 -8.62
CA GLY A 29 -5.46 3.62 -9.96
C GLY A 29 -4.07 2.99 -10.17
N ARG A 30 -3.05 3.38 -9.40
CA ARG A 30 -1.73 2.72 -9.40
C ARG A 30 -1.73 1.39 -8.69
N PHE A 31 -2.68 1.23 -7.76
CA PHE A 31 -2.78 0.04 -6.94
C PHE A 31 -3.87 -0.90 -7.48
N GLU A 32 -4.96 -0.37 -7.99
CA GLU A 32 -6.17 -1.09 -8.36
C GLU A 32 -6.68 -0.63 -9.72
N HIS A 33 -7.22 -1.53 -10.52
CA HIS A 33 -7.82 -1.14 -11.81
C HIS A 33 -9.13 -0.38 -11.54
N ALA A 34 -9.40 0.69 -12.30
CA ALA A 34 -10.52 1.60 -12.05
C ALA A 34 -11.89 0.90 -11.96
N ASP A 35 -12.12 -0.13 -12.77
CA ASP A 35 -13.34 -0.95 -12.75
C ASP A 35 -13.60 -1.66 -11.40
N PHE A 36 -12.58 -1.80 -10.56
CA PHE A 36 -12.65 -2.40 -9.23
C PHE A 36 -12.46 -1.38 -8.10
N ILE A 37 -12.56 -0.07 -8.40
CA ILE A 37 -12.62 0.99 -7.41
C ILE A 37 -14.09 1.41 -7.29
N HIS A 38 -14.71 1.13 -6.16
CA HIS A 38 -16.13 1.41 -5.96
C HIS A 38 -16.29 2.63 -5.07
N ALA A 39 -16.78 3.74 -5.62
CA ALA A 39 -17.12 4.93 -4.85
C ALA A 39 -18.64 5.11 -4.80
N TYR A 40 -19.20 5.33 -3.62
CA TYR A 40 -20.64 5.55 -3.45
C TYR A 40 -20.93 6.47 -2.25
N ALA A 41 -22.01 7.24 -2.34
CA ALA A 41 -22.54 8.04 -1.25
C ALA A 41 -23.60 7.25 -0.49
N ARG A 42 -23.58 7.30 0.83
CA ARG A 42 -24.74 6.91 1.64
C ARG A 42 -25.44 8.17 2.12
N CYS A 43 -26.63 8.43 1.58
CA CYS A 43 -27.55 9.41 2.14
C CYS A 43 -28.36 8.74 3.24
N ASP A 44 -27.94 8.88 4.49
CA ASP A 44 -28.86 8.65 5.62
C ASP A 44 -29.75 9.89 5.79
N SER A 45 -30.95 9.70 6.34
CA SER A 45 -32.07 10.67 6.30
C SER A 45 -31.88 11.97 7.10
N ASP A 46 -30.67 12.26 7.57
CA ASP A 46 -30.28 13.46 8.29
C ASP A 46 -28.95 13.96 7.69
N ASP A 47 -28.98 15.07 6.94
CA ASP A 47 -27.96 15.97 6.33
C ASP A 47 -26.47 15.59 6.11
N ASP A 48 -25.94 14.48 6.62
CA ASP A 48 -24.57 14.03 6.44
C ASP A 48 -24.51 12.89 5.42
N SER A 49 -24.25 13.24 4.16
CA SER A 49 -23.89 12.25 3.14
C SER A 49 -22.46 11.75 3.39
N VAL A 50 -22.30 10.53 3.89
CA VAL A 50 -20.98 9.91 4.05
C VAL A 50 -20.57 9.27 2.73
N VAL A 51 -19.44 9.72 2.17
CA VAL A 51 -18.85 9.13 0.96
C VAL A 51 -17.97 7.95 1.34
N LYS A 52 -18.08 6.87 0.59
CA LYS A 52 -17.28 5.65 0.79
C LYS A 52 -16.56 5.25 -0.47
N VAL A 53 -15.33 4.79 -0.29
CA VAL A 53 -14.50 4.21 -1.35
C VAL A 53 -14.09 2.81 -0.93
N GLU A 54 -14.37 1.83 -1.77
CA GLU A 54 -14.03 0.42 -1.54
C GLU A 54 -13.13 -0.09 -2.65
N LEU A 55 -12.18 -0.93 -2.24
CA LEU A 55 -11.28 -1.69 -3.09
C LEU A 55 -11.57 -3.17 -2.83
N PRO A 56 -12.61 -3.76 -3.48
CA PRO A 56 -13.18 -5.04 -3.08
C PRO A 56 -12.19 -6.19 -3.23
N ARG A 57 -11.29 -6.13 -4.22
CA ARG A 57 -10.33 -7.21 -4.47
C ARG A 57 -9.36 -7.37 -3.31
N ILE A 58 -8.91 -6.28 -2.71
CA ILE A 58 -7.96 -6.31 -1.58
C ILE A 58 -8.65 -6.22 -0.20
N ASN A 59 -9.98 -6.23 -0.18
CA ASN A 59 -10.79 -6.07 1.03
C ASN A 59 -10.38 -4.84 1.86
N MET A 60 -10.27 -3.68 1.19
CA MET A 60 -10.03 -2.39 1.85
C MET A 60 -11.17 -1.41 1.61
N ALA A 61 -11.45 -0.58 2.61
CA ALA A 61 -12.45 0.46 2.55
C ALA A 61 -11.98 1.76 3.22
N PHE A 62 -12.44 2.87 2.67
CA PHE A 62 -12.17 4.22 3.16
C PHE A 62 -13.48 5.00 3.28
N ASP A 63 -13.60 5.77 4.35
CA ASP A 63 -14.59 6.83 4.46
C ASP A 63 -13.92 8.15 4.04
N VAL A 64 -14.64 9.02 3.32
CA VAL A 64 -14.13 10.35 2.98
C VAL A 64 -14.62 11.33 4.04
N GLU A 65 -13.69 11.92 4.77
CA GLU A 65 -13.94 12.92 5.81
C GLU A 65 -13.11 14.17 5.46
N ASP A 66 -13.74 15.33 5.26
CA ASP A 66 -13.04 16.58 4.92
C ASP A 66 -11.98 16.42 3.80
N ASP A 67 -12.37 15.77 2.70
CA ASP A 67 -11.51 15.43 1.54
C ASP A 67 -10.34 14.46 1.83
N ILE A 68 -10.33 13.83 3.01
CA ILE A 68 -9.32 12.86 3.42
C ILE A 68 -9.92 11.45 3.37
N LEU A 69 -9.18 10.52 2.75
CA LEU A 69 -9.53 9.10 2.78
C LEU A 69 -9.07 8.46 4.09
N VAL A 70 -10.00 8.27 5.03
CA VAL A 70 -9.78 7.63 6.32
C VAL A 70 -9.98 6.13 6.18
N SER A 71 -8.99 5.33 6.58
CA SER A 71 -9.06 3.88 6.44
C SER A 71 -9.99 3.27 7.49
N ARG A 72 -10.91 2.41 7.05
CA ARG A 72 -11.80 1.64 7.94
C ARG A 72 -11.12 0.41 8.51
N ASP A 73 -10.20 -0.18 7.75
CA ASP A 73 -9.47 -1.39 8.12
C ASP A 73 -8.31 -1.08 9.08
N TYR A 74 -7.68 0.08 8.92
CA TYR A 74 -6.62 0.57 9.81
C TYR A 74 -7.11 1.79 10.59
N ARG A 75 -7.85 1.55 11.68
CA ARG A 75 -8.42 2.62 12.51
C ARG A 75 -7.37 3.65 12.95
N GLY A 76 -7.70 4.92 12.78
CA GLY A 76 -6.82 6.04 13.11
C GLY A 76 -5.74 6.32 12.06
N TYR A 77 -5.81 5.67 10.90
CA TYR A 77 -4.97 5.96 9.74
C TYR A 77 -5.80 6.58 8.61
N ARG A 78 -5.15 7.46 7.87
CA ARG A 78 -5.62 8.01 6.61
C ARG A 78 -4.65 7.68 5.49
N LEU A 79 -5.11 7.79 4.25
CA LEU A 79 -4.20 7.81 3.10
C LEU A 79 -3.23 8.99 3.25
N ALA A 80 -1.93 8.74 3.12
CA ALA A 80 -0.92 9.76 3.26
C ALA A 80 -0.96 10.74 2.08
N ASP A 81 -0.71 12.02 2.35
CA ASP A 81 -0.66 13.09 1.33
C ASP A 81 0.46 12.83 0.29
N THR A 82 1.50 12.10 0.70
CA THR A 82 2.61 11.68 -0.17
C THR A 82 2.67 10.16 -0.23
N GLN A 83 2.54 9.62 -1.43
CA GLN A 83 2.55 8.19 -1.72
C GLN A 83 3.90 7.78 -2.29
N LYS A 84 4.95 8.24 -1.60
CA LYS A 84 6.33 7.95 -1.91
C LYS A 84 7.06 7.61 -0.63
N LEU A 85 7.69 6.46 -0.64
CA LEU A 85 8.63 6.05 0.38
C LEU A 85 10.02 6.48 -0.07
N ALA A 86 10.50 7.63 0.42
CA ALA A 86 11.86 8.07 0.11
C ALA A 86 12.89 7.10 0.68
N ASP A 87 14.02 6.94 0.01
CA ASP A 87 15.22 6.31 0.56
C ASP A 87 15.14 4.80 0.85
N THR A 88 14.16 4.08 0.30
CA THR A 88 14.13 2.60 0.30
C THR A 88 13.19 2.07 -0.78
N LEU A 89 13.35 0.79 -1.17
CA LEU A 89 12.61 0.17 -2.29
C LEU A 89 12.66 1.04 -3.55
N VAL A 90 13.88 1.34 -4.01
CA VAL A 90 14.12 2.20 -5.17
C VAL A 90 13.43 1.61 -6.40
N ASP A 91 12.82 2.49 -7.21
CA ASP A 91 12.10 2.13 -8.43
C ASP A 91 10.94 1.14 -8.23
N PHE A 92 10.35 1.12 -7.02
CA PHE A 92 9.08 0.47 -6.73
C PHE A 92 8.04 1.51 -6.32
N ASP A 93 6.82 1.44 -6.87
CA ASP A 93 5.75 2.41 -6.63
C ASP A 93 4.35 1.78 -6.45
N SER A 94 4.24 0.47 -6.58
CA SER A 94 2.97 -0.28 -6.50
C SER A 94 2.57 -0.55 -5.04
N TYR A 95 2.37 0.51 -4.26
CA TYR A 95 1.98 0.45 -2.85
C TYR A 95 1.11 1.63 -2.44
N LEU A 96 0.37 1.46 -1.33
CA LEU A 96 -0.34 2.53 -0.64
C LEU A 96 0.35 2.86 0.67
N VAL A 97 0.50 4.14 0.96
CA VAL A 97 1.05 4.68 2.20
C VAL A 97 -0.10 5.19 3.05
N LEU A 98 -0.23 4.67 4.26
CA LEU A 98 -1.16 5.15 5.26
C LEU A 98 -0.39 5.87 6.36
N GLN A 99 -0.91 7.01 6.81
CA GLN A 99 -0.35 7.81 7.88
C GLN A 99 -1.35 7.92 9.04
N ARG A 100 -0.84 7.80 10.27
CA ARG A 100 -1.65 7.95 11.48
C ARG A 100 -2.11 9.40 11.66
N ILE A 101 -3.38 9.59 12.03
CA ILE A 101 -4.02 10.91 12.16
C ILE A 101 -3.63 11.61 13.48
N ASP A 102 -3.64 10.89 14.60
CA ASP A 102 -3.68 11.49 15.96
C ASP A 102 -2.41 11.28 16.82
N THR A 103 -1.20 11.27 16.25
CA THR A 103 0.01 11.04 17.06
C THR A 103 1.10 12.09 16.92
N SER A 104 1.72 12.40 18.07
CA SER A 104 2.94 13.21 18.17
C SER A 104 4.13 12.62 17.41
N LEU A 105 4.08 11.31 17.10
CA LEU A 105 5.04 10.62 16.26
C LEU A 105 4.37 10.13 14.97
N PRO A 106 5.00 10.34 13.79
CA PRO A 106 4.47 9.81 12.54
C PRO A 106 4.64 8.29 12.51
N SER A 107 3.52 7.58 12.54
CA SER A 107 3.45 6.15 12.28
C SER A 107 2.90 5.93 10.87
N ILE A 108 3.64 5.16 10.08
CA ILE A 108 3.35 4.93 8.66
C ILE A 108 3.17 3.43 8.44
N LYS A 109 2.12 3.08 7.71
CA LYS A 109 1.87 1.73 7.21
C LYS A 109 1.98 1.73 5.69
N ILE A 110 2.46 0.63 5.13
CA ILE A 110 2.57 0.44 3.69
C ILE A 110 1.79 -0.80 3.33
N ILE A 111 0.86 -0.66 2.40
CA ILE A 111 0.04 -1.74 1.89
C ILE A 111 0.52 -2.08 0.49
N VAL A 112 0.79 -3.36 0.25
CA VAL A 112 1.28 -3.87 -1.03
C VAL A 112 0.43 -5.06 -1.43
N GLN A 113 0.04 -5.18 -2.70
CA GLN A 113 -0.65 -6.39 -3.17
C GLN A 113 0.30 -7.57 -3.11
N ASN A 114 -0.15 -8.69 -2.55
CA ASN A 114 0.58 -9.96 -2.55
C ASN A 114 0.49 -10.58 -3.94
N ALA A 115 1.29 -10.06 -4.87
CA ALA A 115 1.31 -10.45 -6.27
C ALA A 115 2.71 -10.90 -6.68
N GLU A 116 2.79 -11.64 -7.79
CA GLU A 116 4.07 -12.06 -8.35
C GLU A 116 4.89 -10.83 -8.75
N VAL A 117 6.14 -10.80 -8.31
CA VAL A 117 7.08 -9.71 -8.63
C VAL A 117 7.66 -9.97 -10.02
N LYS A 118 7.46 -9.04 -10.94
CA LYS A 118 8.10 -9.06 -12.26
C LYS A 118 9.43 -8.35 -12.17
N GLU A 119 10.51 -9.11 -12.36
CA GLU A 119 11.85 -8.54 -12.45
C GLU A 119 11.92 -7.51 -13.60
N GLY A 120 12.40 -6.32 -13.28
CA GLY A 120 12.46 -5.18 -14.18
C GLY A 120 12.87 -3.93 -13.43
N VAL A 121 13.30 -2.91 -14.18
CA VAL A 121 13.57 -1.57 -13.65
C VAL A 121 12.66 -0.61 -14.42
N PRO A 122 11.60 -0.05 -13.80
CA PRO A 122 11.20 -0.21 -12.40
C PRO A 122 10.62 -1.59 -12.06
N LEU A 123 10.70 -1.96 -10.78
CA LEU A 123 10.13 -3.21 -10.25
C LEU A 123 8.60 -3.11 -10.30
N SER A 124 7.95 -4.09 -10.92
CA SER A 124 6.49 -4.08 -11.08
C SER A 124 5.85 -5.36 -10.53
N LEU A 125 4.60 -5.24 -10.08
CA LEU A 125 3.81 -6.39 -9.66
C LEU A 125 2.94 -6.88 -10.80
N ASN A 126 2.74 -8.20 -10.88
CA ASN A 126 1.76 -8.81 -11.77
C ASN A 126 0.35 -8.61 -11.20
N ILE A 127 -0.16 -7.39 -11.32
CA ILE A 127 -1.52 -7.06 -10.91
C ILE A 127 -2.45 -7.51 -12.04
N ASP A 128 -3.11 -8.65 -11.87
CA ASP A 128 -4.15 -9.08 -12.82
C ASP A 128 -5.20 -7.97 -12.97
N THR A 129 -5.33 -7.43 -14.17
CA THR A 129 -6.31 -6.37 -14.47
C THR A 129 -7.70 -6.95 -14.70
N ASP A 130 -7.78 -8.21 -15.14
CA ASP A 130 -9.00 -8.75 -15.75
C ASP A 130 -9.78 -9.67 -14.80
N SER A 131 -9.16 -10.14 -13.72
CA SER A 131 -9.78 -11.08 -12.79
C SER A 131 -10.48 -10.36 -11.62
N SER A 132 -11.74 -10.71 -11.38
CA SER A 132 -12.51 -10.24 -10.21
C SER A 132 -12.17 -11.00 -8.92
N SER A 133 -11.09 -11.79 -8.91
CA SER A 133 -10.70 -12.59 -7.74
C SER A 133 -10.22 -11.69 -6.60
N ILE A 134 -10.52 -12.12 -5.38
CA ILE A 134 -9.96 -11.52 -4.16
C ILE A 134 -8.43 -11.69 -4.21
N LYS A 135 -7.73 -10.60 -3.96
CA LYS A 135 -6.28 -10.50 -3.86
C LYS A 135 -5.91 -10.29 -2.39
N GLU A 136 -4.86 -10.98 -1.96
CA GLU A 136 -4.31 -10.73 -0.64
C GLU A 136 -3.46 -9.45 -0.68
N ALA A 137 -3.54 -8.64 0.38
CA ALA A 137 -2.67 -7.49 0.58
C ALA A 137 -1.82 -7.71 1.82
N VAL A 138 -0.56 -7.31 1.74
CA VAL A 138 0.39 -7.35 2.85
C VAL A 138 0.57 -5.94 3.41
N CYS A 139 0.55 -5.84 4.73
CA CYS A 139 0.85 -4.61 5.44
C CYS A 139 2.26 -4.66 6.05
N PHE A 140 3.01 -3.58 5.87
CA PHE A 140 4.30 -3.35 6.49
C PHE A 140 4.24 -2.11 7.38
N ASP A 141 4.82 -2.21 8.57
CA ASP A 141 4.97 -1.09 9.49
C ASP A 141 6.32 -0.41 9.28
N VAL A 142 6.34 0.91 9.19
CA VAL A 142 7.58 1.68 9.21
C VAL A 142 7.97 1.91 10.66
N HIS A 143 9.12 1.38 11.07
CA HIS A 143 9.60 1.57 12.44
C HIS A 143 9.84 3.06 12.73
N GLU A 144 9.29 3.57 13.84
CA GLU A 144 9.27 5.01 14.14
C GLU A 144 10.66 5.65 14.16
N ARG A 145 11.64 4.99 14.81
CA ARG A 145 13.02 5.46 14.92
C ARG A 145 13.91 5.15 13.72
N PHE A 146 13.97 3.88 13.31
CA PHE A 146 14.92 3.42 12.29
C PHE A 146 14.40 3.56 10.86
N LYS A 147 13.11 3.81 10.68
CA LYS A 147 12.43 3.98 9.38
C LYS A 147 12.50 2.77 8.44
N HIS A 148 13.06 1.63 8.87
CA HIS A 148 12.99 0.37 8.14
C HIS A 148 11.57 -0.20 8.08
N LEU A 149 11.32 -1.07 7.11
CA LEU A 149 10.05 -1.79 6.99
C LEU A 149 10.05 -3.03 7.87
N GLN A 150 8.96 -3.22 8.60
CA GLN A 150 8.73 -4.35 9.49
C GLN A 150 7.54 -5.14 9.04
N ALA A 151 7.72 -6.46 8.98
CA ALA A 151 6.70 -7.41 8.60
C ALA A 151 6.38 -8.32 9.79
N GLU A 152 5.09 -8.42 10.13
CA GLU A 152 4.63 -9.18 11.30
C GLU A 152 4.65 -10.69 11.05
N THR A 153 4.17 -11.12 9.89
CA THR A 153 4.04 -12.54 9.54
C THR A 153 5.25 -13.08 8.77
N VAL A 154 5.43 -14.40 8.75
CA VAL A 154 6.48 -15.07 7.96
C VAL A 154 6.27 -14.81 6.46
N GLN A 155 5.03 -14.92 5.98
CA GLN A 155 4.69 -14.67 4.57
C GLN A 155 5.02 -13.21 4.17
N SER A 156 4.66 -12.25 5.01
CA SER A 156 4.97 -10.84 4.80
C SER A 156 6.48 -10.60 4.78
N ARG A 157 7.25 -11.25 5.67
CA ARG A 157 8.72 -11.14 5.66
C ARG A 157 9.35 -11.74 4.40
N LEU A 158 8.84 -12.88 3.93
CA LEU A 158 9.29 -13.49 2.67
C LEU A 158 9.01 -12.57 1.49
N PHE A 159 7.82 -11.98 1.44
CA PHE A 159 7.45 -11.03 0.39
C PHE A 159 8.30 -9.76 0.44
N LEU A 160 8.54 -9.22 1.64
CA LEU A 160 9.45 -8.09 1.82
C LEU A 160 10.88 -8.42 1.37
N ALA A 161 11.36 -9.63 1.63
CA ALA A 161 12.65 -10.08 1.14
C ALA A 161 12.70 -10.12 -0.40
N SER A 162 11.64 -10.58 -1.07
CA SER A 162 11.56 -10.53 -2.53
C SER A 162 11.54 -9.10 -3.08
N LEU A 163 10.88 -8.16 -2.39
CA LEU A 163 10.90 -6.75 -2.78
C LEU A 163 12.30 -6.18 -2.67
N TYR A 164 13.00 -6.38 -1.54
CA TYR A 164 14.38 -5.88 -1.39
C TYR A 164 15.36 -6.50 -2.36
N ALA A 165 15.21 -7.79 -2.69
CA ALA A 165 16.03 -8.44 -3.71
C ALA A 165 15.72 -7.90 -5.12
N GLY A 166 14.45 -7.63 -5.42
CA GLY A 166 14.02 -7.08 -6.71
C GLY A 166 14.39 -5.61 -6.92
N THR A 167 14.40 -4.81 -5.84
CA THR A 167 14.85 -3.40 -5.86
C THR A 167 16.32 -3.25 -5.50
N ASP A 168 17.10 -4.34 -5.48
CA ASP A 168 18.49 -4.26 -5.04
C ASP A 168 19.30 -3.38 -6.00
N CYS A 169 20.18 -2.58 -5.41
CA CYS A 169 21.15 -1.81 -6.15
C CYS A 169 22.51 -2.01 -5.49
N ASP A 170 23.61 -1.87 -6.25
CA ASP A 170 24.98 -1.99 -5.73
C ASP A 170 25.34 -0.90 -4.68
N VAL A 171 24.36 -0.09 -4.26
CA VAL A 171 24.47 0.97 -3.28
C VAL A 171 23.65 0.59 -2.04
N SER A 172 24.19 0.88 -0.86
CA SER A 172 23.47 0.63 0.38
C SER A 172 22.18 1.46 0.46
N ASP A 173 21.10 0.82 0.88
CA ASP A 173 19.82 1.46 1.17
C ASP A 173 20.01 2.45 2.34
N PRO A 174 19.67 3.74 2.19
CA PRO A 174 19.92 4.73 3.23
C PRO A 174 19.16 4.47 4.54
N ARG A 175 18.03 3.74 4.52
CA ARG A 175 17.31 3.39 5.75
C ARG A 175 17.89 2.15 6.43
N LEU A 176 18.34 1.17 5.65
CA LEU A 176 18.86 -0.10 6.17
C LEU A 176 20.36 -0.06 6.47
N GLN A 177 21.11 0.85 5.83
CA GLN A 177 22.58 0.94 5.89
C GLN A 177 23.30 -0.33 5.37
N VAL A 178 22.59 -1.16 4.62
CA VAL A 178 23.07 -2.39 3.95
C VAL A 178 22.46 -2.43 2.55
N THR A 179 22.96 -3.33 1.69
CA THR A 179 22.33 -3.56 0.38
C THR A 179 20.95 -4.22 0.52
N GLY A 180 20.10 -4.08 -0.50
CA GLY A 180 18.78 -4.73 -0.53
C GLY A 180 18.92 -6.25 -0.47
N MET A 181 19.90 -6.82 -1.17
CA MET A 181 20.18 -8.26 -1.16
C MET A 181 20.63 -8.77 0.22
N GLU A 182 21.50 -8.03 0.93
CA GLU A 182 21.89 -8.39 2.30
C GLU A 182 20.68 -8.38 3.25
N ALA A 183 19.83 -7.36 3.15
CA ALA A 183 18.60 -7.26 3.93
C ALA A 183 17.62 -8.40 3.60
N ALA A 184 17.47 -8.76 2.32
CA ALA A 184 16.63 -9.88 1.87
C ALA A 184 17.11 -11.21 2.46
N LEU A 185 18.41 -11.48 2.44
CA LEU A 185 19.00 -12.69 3.02
C LEU A 185 18.77 -12.76 4.54
N ASP A 186 18.90 -11.64 5.24
CA ASP A 186 18.65 -11.59 6.68
C ASP A 186 17.16 -11.82 7.03
N LEU A 187 16.24 -11.30 6.24
CA LEU A 187 14.80 -11.59 6.38
C LEU A 187 14.49 -13.06 6.10
N LEU A 188 15.09 -13.66 5.07
CA LEU A 188 14.94 -15.09 4.74
C LEU A 188 15.43 -15.98 5.89
N ARG A 189 16.59 -15.65 6.47
CA ARG A 189 17.14 -16.35 7.63
C ARG A 189 16.20 -16.28 8.84
N GLN A 190 15.58 -15.12 9.09
CA GLN A 190 14.58 -14.95 10.16
C GLN A 190 13.30 -15.76 9.90
N CYS A 191 12.95 -16.03 8.65
CA CYS A 191 11.80 -16.87 8.31
C CYS A 191 12.09 -18.36 8.50
N TRP A 192 13.32 -18.79 8.23
CA TRP A 192 13.73 -20.18 8.36
C TRP A 192 13.89 -20.61 9.83
N ILE A 193 14.29 -19.68 10.70
CA ILE A 193 14.75 -20.00 12.04
C ILE A 193 13.83 -19.31 13.06
N ASN A 194 13.05 -20.09 13.82
CA ASN A 194 12.26 -19.62 14.99
C ASN A 194 13.15 -19.29 16.22
N ARG A 195 14.37 -18.81 16.01
CA ARG A 195 15.27 -18.33 17.07
C ARG A 195 16.11 -17.15 16.56
N PRO A 196 16.56 -16.23 17.44
CA PRO A 196 17.46 -15.16 17.05
C PRO A 196 18.75 -15.70 16.41
N LEU A 197 19.22 -15.06 15.35
CA LEU A 197 20.50 -15.40 14.70
C LEU A 197 21.66 -15.24 15.69
N THR A 198 22.48 -16.27 15.78
CA THR A 198 23.69 -16.26 16.60
C THR A 198 24.76 -15.37 15.97
N LYS A 199 25.72 -14.88 16.78
CA LYS A 199 26.79 -13.98 16.29
C LYS A 199 27.61 -14.56 15.12
N LYS A 200 27.71 -15.89 15.02
CA LYS A 200 28.40 -16.58 13.92
C LYS A 200 27.60 -16.63 12.63
N GLU A 201 26.28 -16.53 12.72
CA GLU A 201 25.36 -16.53 11.56
C GLU A 201 25.19 -15.10 10.99
N ARG A 202 25.65 -14.07 11.72
CA ARG A 202 25.61 -12.65 11.31
C ARG A 202 26.86 -12.17 10.56
N SER A 203 27.92 -12.99 10.52
CA SER A 203 29.19 -12.71 9.85
C SER A 203 29.27 -13.45 8.53
#